data_AF-A0A146KEJ7-F1
#
_entry.id   AF-A0A146KEJ7-F1
#
_cell.length_a   1.000
_cell.length_b   1.000
_cell.length_c   1.000
_cell.angle_alpha   90.00
_cell.angle_beta   90.00
_cell.angle_gamma   90.00
#
_symmetry.space_group_name_H-M   'P 1'
#
loop_
_entity.id
_entity.type
_entity.pdbx_description
1 polymer ?
#
loop_
_entity_poly.entity_id
_entity_poly.type
_entity_poly.pdbx_seq_one_letter_code
_entity_poly.pdbx_strand_id
1 'polypeptide(L)'
;SDPQGSILYLGLLIQTKCDPILIARRLIVISSEDIGFGDSSCLPFALTCLEAVQQVGMPEGRIILSQCVLKLALAPKNNSSYLAID
;
A
#
# COMPACT_ATOMS: atom_id res chain seq x y z
N SER A 1 1.85 -11.34 -6.77
CA SER A 1 0.50 -10.77 -6.60
C SER A 1 -0.40 -11.76 -5.87
N ASP A 2 -0.29 -11.84 -4.54
CA ASP A 2 -1.17 -12.68 -3.71
C ASP A 2 -1.96 -11.78 -2.73
N PRO A 3 -3.24 -11.47 -3.03
CA PRO A 3 -4.05 -10.62 -2.16
C PRO A 3 -4.30 -11.21 -0.77
N GLN A 4 -4.40 -12.54 -0.66
CA GLN A 4 -4.67 -13.21 0.61
C GLN A 4 -3.45 -13.13 1.54
N GLY A 5 -2.27 -13.43 1.01
CA GLY A 5 -1.01 -13.25 1.73
C GLY A 5 -0.79 -11.79 2.16
N SER A 6 -1.11 -10.84 1.29
CA SER A 6 -0.95 -9.40 1.59
C SER A 6 -1.84 -8.95 2.77
N ILE A 7 -3.10 -9.41 2.83
CA ILE A 7 -4.00 -9.12 3.96
C ILE A 7 -3.54 -9.80 5.25
N LEU A 8 -3.04 -11.04 5.16
CA LEU A 8 -2.49 -11.75 6.32
C LEU A 8 -1.37 -10.94 6.98
N TYR A 9 -0.39 -10.47 6.18
CA TYR A 9 0.71 -9.67 6.70
C TYR A 9 0.27 -8.30 7.22
N LEU A 10 -0.71 -7.65 6.59
CA LEU A 10 -1.30 -6.42 7.12
C LEU A 10 -1.92 -6.67 8.52
N GLY A 11 -2.66 -7.77 8.69
CA GLY A 11 -3.24 -8.15 9.98
C GLY A 11 -2.18 -8.34 11.05
N LEU A 12 -1.08 -9.03 10.72
CA LEU A 12 0.07 -9.21 11.62
C LEU A 12 0.71 -7.87 12.01
N LEU A 13 0.95 -6.97 11.05
CA LEU A 13 1.52 -5.65 11.32
C LEU A 13 0.64 -4.83 12.28
N ILE A 14 -0.68 -4.84 12.07
CA ILE A 14 -1.63 -4.17 12.94
C ILE A 14 -1.61 -4.79 14.35
N GLN A 15 -1.57 -6.13 14.44
CA GLN A 15 -1.53 -6.83 15.72
C GLN A 15 -0.26 -6.53 16.52
N THR A 16 0.88 -6.35 15.83
CA THR A 16 2.15 -5.94 16.46
C THR A 16 2.19 -4.48 16.91
N LYS A 17 1.09 -3.71 16.74
CA LYS A 17 1.01 -2.27 17.03
C LYS A 17 2.04 -1.44 16.26
N CYS A 18 2.37 -1.88 15.05
CA CYS A 18 3.16 -1.08 14.13
C CYS A 18 2.43 0.24 13.84
N ASP A 19 3.20 1.34 13.70
CA ASP A 19 2.64 2.63 13.34
C ASP A 19 1.93 2.55 11.98
N PRO A 20 0.62 2.83 11.89
CA PRO A 20 -0.11 2.77 10.63
C PRO A 20 0.44 3.73 9.56
N ILE A 21 1.09 4.83 9.96
CA ILE A 21 1.74 5.75 9.02
C ILE A 21 2.94 5.07 8.36
N LEU A 22 3.69 4.25 9.11
CA LEU A 22 4.81 3.50 8.57
C LEU A 22 4.33 2.45 7.56
N ILE A 23 3.21 1.78 7.83
CA ILE A 23 2.58 0.86 6.88
C ILE A 23 2.18 1.61 5.60
N ALA A 24 1.48 2.73 5.71
CA ALA A 24 1.05 3.52 4.56
C ALA A 24 2.23 4.05 3.72
N ARG A 25 3.33 4.48 4.35
CA ARG A 25 4.57 4.86 3.64
C ARG A 25 5.14 3.72 2.81
N ARG A 26 5.10 2.48 3.30
CA ARG A 26 5.54 1.30 2.53
C ARG A 26 4.62 1.02 1.34
N LEU A 27 3.31 1.25 1.47
CA LEU A 27 2.38 1.11 0.34
C LEU A 27 2.66 2.13 -0.78
N ILE A 28 3.06 3.35 -0.43
CA ILE A 28 3.50 4.36 -1.40
C ILE A 28 4.73 3.86 -2.17
N VAL A 29 5.73 3.31 -1.48
CA VAL A 29 6.92 2.76 -2.14
C VAL A 29 6.55 1.62 -3.10
N ILE A 30 5.76 0.64 -2.63
CA ILE A 30 5.27 -0.49 -3.45
C ILE A 30 4.55 0.00 -4.71
N SER A 31 3.77 1.10 -4.60
CA SER A 31 3.05 1.66 -5.75
C SER A 31 3.98 2.16 -6.87
N SER A 32 5.17 2.66 -6.54
CA SER A 32 6.15 3.13 -7.52
C SER A 32 7.15 2.05 -7.94
N GLU A 33 7.54 1.18 -7.01
CA GLU A 33 8.56 0.14 -7.22
C GLU A 33 8.02 -1.05 -8.01
N ASP A 34 6.89 -1.61 -7.57
CA ASP A 34 6.36 -2.87 -8.11
C ASP A 34 5.28 -2.68 -9.18
N ILE A 35 4.59 -1.53 -9.16
CA ILE A 35 3.45 -1.25 -10.05
C ILE A 35 3.82 -0.21 -11.10
N GLY A 36 4.39 0.94 -10.68
CA GLY A 36 4.96 1.94 -11.59
C GLY A 36 4.00 2.33 -12.73
N PHE A 37 4.47 2.18 -13.98
CA PHE A 37 3.70 2.45 -15.19
C PHE A 37 2.60 1.41 -15.48
N GLY A 38 2.55 0.28 -14.76
CA GLY A 38 1.51 -0.73 -14.92
C GLY A 38 0.12 -0.19 -14.58
N ASP A 39 0.01 0.57 -13.50
CA ASP A 39 -1.19 1.33 -13.13
C ASP A 39 -0.79 2.62 -12.40
N SER A 40 -0.68 3.71 -13.15
CA SER A 40 -0.30 5.03 -12.61
C SER A 40 -1.31 5.61 -11.62
N SER A 41 -2.52 5.04 -11.51
CA SER A 41 -3.50 5.45 -10.49
C SER A 41 -3.14 4.95 -9.09
N CYS A 42 -2.22 3.99 -8.96
CA CYS A 42 -1.86 3.40 -7.67
C CYS A 42 -1.08 4.34 -6.75
N LEU A 43 -0.15 5.13 -7.29
CA LEU A 43 0.62 6.11 -6.51
C LEU A 43 -0.26 7.20 -5.86
N PRO A 44 -1.12 7.94 -6.61
CA PRO A 44 -2.01 8.91 -5.99
C PRO A 44 -3.01 8.25 -5.03
N PHE A 45 -3.43 7.01 -5.29
CA PHE A 45 -4.28 6.27 -4.35
C PHE A 45 -3.55 5.90 -3.03
N ALA A 46 -2.26 5.55 -3.09
CA ALA A 46 -1.48 5.27 -1.89
C ALA A 46 -1.21 6.55 -1.07
N LEU A 47 -1.03 7.69 -1.73
CA LEU A 47 -0.93 9.00 -1.08
C LEU A 47 -2.22 9.36 -0.35
N THR A 48 -3.37 9.25 -1.02
CA THR A 48 -4.67 9.52 -0.37
C THR A 48 -4.98 8.51 0.74
N CYS A 49 -4.53 7.26 0.62
CA CYS A 49 -4.60 6.28 1.70
C CYS A 49 -3.81 6.75 2.94
N LEU A 50 -2.59 7.27 2.76
CA LEU A 50 -1.79 7.77 3.88
C LEU A 50 -2.47 8.94 4.58
N GLU A 51 -2.95 9.92 3.82
CA GLU A 51 -3.69 11.06 4.37
C GLU A 51 -4.95 10.61 5.10
N ALA A 52 -5.73 9.72 4.51
CA ALA A 52 -6.97 9.22 5.11
C ALA A 52 -6.69 8.42 6.40
N VAL A 53 -5.63 7.62 6.45
CA VAL A 53 -5.22 6.91 7.67
C VAL A 53 -4.79 7.87 8.78
N GLN A 54 -4.10 8.96 8.44
CA GLN A 54 -3.72 10.00 9.40
C GLN A 54 -4.94 10.74 9.96
N GLN A 55 -5.93 11.04 9.13
CA GLN A 55 -7.14 11.75 9.55
C GLN A 55 -8.09 10.87 10.36
N VAL A 56 -8.26 9.61 9.97
CA VAL A 56 -9.21 8.69 10.59
C VAL A 56 -8.64 8.02 11.84
N GLY A 57 -7.35 7.69 11.84
CA GLY A 57 -6.71 6.99 12.95
C GLY A 57 -7.12 5.52 13.08
N MET A 58 -6.59 4.84 14.10
CA MET A 58 -6.91 3.44 14.40
C MET A 58 -7.99 3.36 15.49
N PRO A 59 -8.91 2.37 15.43
CA PRO A 59 -8.83 1.14 14.63
C PRO A 59 -9.39 1.22 13.20
N GLU A 60 -10.17 2.23 12.82
CA GLU A 60 -10.88 2.33 11.53
C GLU A 60 -9.93 2.40 10.34
N GLY A 61 -8.74 2.98 10.50
CA GLY A 61 -7.68 3.08 9.50
C GLY A 61 -7.25 1.74 8.91
N ARG A 62 -7.48 0.61 9.61
CA ARG A 62 -7.24 -0.74 9.08
C ARG A 62 -8.02 -1.03 7.80
N ILE A 63 -9.22 -0.45 7.66
CA ILE A 63 -10.09 -0.65 6.49
C ILE A 63 -9.50 0.06 5.28
N ILE A 64 -9.01 1.29 5.48
CA ILE A 64 -8.35 2.11 4.46
C ILE A 64 -7.06 1.43 3.99
N LEU A 65 -6.23 0.98 4.94
CA LEU A 65 -5.01 0.22 4.63
C LEU A 65 -5.33 -1.06 3.85
N SER A 66 -6.36 -1.81 4.27
CA SER A 66 -6.79 -3.04 3.59
C SER A 66 -7.22 -2.77 2.15
N GLN A 67 -7.96 -1.68 1.91
CA GLN A 67 -8.39 -1.30 0.57
C GLN A 67 -7.19 -0.99 -0.33
N CYS A 68 -6.21 -0.24 0.18
CA CYS A 68 -4.99 0.08 -0.53
C CYS A 68 -4.17 -1.18 -0.84
N VAL A 69 -3.96 -2.05 0.15
CA VAL A 69 -3.24 -3.31 -0.03
C VAL A 69 -3.86 -4.18 -1.12
N LEU A 70 -5.19 -4.33 -1.13
CA LEU A 70 -5.86 -5.14 -2.16
C LEU A 70 -5.74 -4.54 -3.56
N LYS A 71 -5.88 -3.21 -3.69
CA LYS A 71 -5.68 -2.53 -4.97
C LYS A 71 -4.26 -2.76 -5.48
N LEU A 72 -3.24 -2.56 -4.64
CA LEU A 72 -1.85 -2.77 -5.03
C LEU A 72 -1.56 -4.25 -5.35
N ALA A 73 -2.14 -5.19 -4.59
CA ALA A 73 -1.96 -6.62 -4.85
C ALA A 73 -2.53 -7.02 -6.23
N LEU A 74 -3.70 -6.50 -6.60
CA LEU A 74 -4.40 -6.80 -7.86
C LEU A 74 -3.90 -5.99 -9.07
N ALA A 75 -3.19 -4.88 -8.85
CA ALA A 75 -2.68 -4.05 -9.94
C ALA A 75 -1.66 -4.80 -10.82
N PRO A 76 -1.60 -4.51 -12.13
CA PRO A 76 -0.55 -5.03 -13.02
C PRO A 76 0.82 -4.55 -12.53
N LYS A 77 1.80 -5.46 -12.54
CA LYS A 77 3.15 -5.21 -12.00
C LYS A 77 4.08 -4.75 -13.11
N ASN A 78 4.82 -3.68 -12.85
CA ASN A 78 5.79 -3.12 -13.77
C ASN A 78 6.83 -2.30 -12.99
N ASN A 79 8.05 -2.82 -12.91
CA ASN A 79 9.18 -2.21 -12.21
C ASN A 79 10.13 -1.43 -13.13
N SER A 80 9.72 -1.12 -14.36
CA SER A 80 10.57 -0.38 -15.33
C SER A 80 10.98 0.99 -14.82
N SER A 81 10.11 1.70 -14.09
CA SER A 81 10.43 3.00 -13.50
C SER A 81 11.51 2.90 -12.42
N TYR A 82 11.48 1.82 -11.64
CA TYR A 82 12.48 1.54 -10.61
C TYR A 82 13.83 1.17 -11.26
N LEU A 83 13.82 0.23 -12.21
CA LEU A 83 15.03 -0.22 -12.93
C LEU A 83 15.65 0.85 -13.84
N ALA A 84 14.92 1.89 -14.24
CA ALA A 84 15.43 2.92 -15.13
C ALA A 84 16.36 3.94 -14.44
N ILE A 85 16.31 4.03 -13.11
CA ILE A 85 17.12 4.98 -12.33
C ILE A 85 18.18 4.29 -11.46
N ASP A 86 18.14 2.96 -11.39
CA ASP A 86 19.15 2.10 -10.75
C ASP A 86 20.24 1.67 -11.77
#